data_AF-M6VTA4-F1
#
_entry.id   AF-M6VTA4-F1
#
_cell.length_a   1.000
_cell.length_b   1.000
_cell.length_c   1.000
_cell.angle_alpha   90.00
_cell.angle_beta   90.00
_cell.angle_gamma   90.00
#
_symmetry.space_group_name_H-M   'P 1'
#
loop_
_entity.id
_entity.type
_entity.pdbx_description
1 polymer ?
#
loop_
_entity_poly.entity_id
_entity_poly.type
_entity_poly.pdbx_seq_one_letter_code
_entity_poly.pdbx_strand_id
1 'polypeptide(L)'
;MTGTELLVWVRNGKDLNETSLKDKIKNAFENPKNISRFGSLCLGESTHLVNEIRYAKDSDKKSFQLLKPAELGEISLPIWPDHVGSFNTKWQQFLIEDSQQFRDITDAEFITISP
;
A
#
# COMPACT_ATOMS: atom_id res chain seq x y z
N MET A 1 -0.99 -15.85 9.50
CA MET A 1 -1.22 -14.62 10.29
C MET A 1 -2.71 -14.34 10.32
N THR A 2 -3.30 -13.98 11.45
CA THR A 2 -4.74 -13.69 11.57
C THR A 2 -4.95 -12.35 12.27
N GLY A 3 -6.03 -11.63 11.96
CA GLY A 3 -6.35 -10.34 12.59
C GLY A 3 -5.50 -9.14 12.14
N THR A 4 -4.81 -9.25 11.00
CA THR A 4 -4.03 -8.15 10.43
C THR A 4 -4.93 -7.09 9.82
N GLU A 5 -4.72 -5.84 10.23
CA GLU A 5 -5.36 -4.66 9.65
C GLU A 5 -4.30 -3.74 9.08
N LEU A 6 -4.55 -3.17 7.90
CA LEU A 6 -3.62 -2.29 7.21
C LEU A 6 -4.32 -0.97 6.87
N LEU A 7 -3.66 0.15 7.18
CA LEU A 7 -3.99 1.45 6.63
C LEU A 7 -3.02 1.73 5.49
N VAL A 8 -3.56 2.03 4.31
CA VAL A 8 -2.77 2.28 3.10
C VAL A 8 -3.07 3.68 2.60
N TRP A 9 -2.06 4.54 2.64
CA TRP A 9 -2.14 5.87 2.03
C TRP A 9 -1.78 5.79 0.55
N VAL A 10 -2.58 6.45 -0.28
CA VAL A 10 -2.34 6.53 -1.73
C VAL A 10 -2.30 8.00 -2.12
N ARG A 11 -1.12 8.45 -2.57
CA ARG A 11 -0.94 9.80 -3.11
C ARG A 11 -1.23 9.85 -4.61
N ASN A 12 -1.39 11.06 -5.12
CA ASN A 12 -1.41 11.29 -6.57
C ASN A 12 -0.03 10.98 -7.17
N GLY A 13 -0.03 10.32 -8.32
CA GLY A 13 1.17 10.18 -9.15
C GLY A 13 1.60 11.53 -9.74
N LYS A 14 2.80 11.57 -10.32
CA LYS A 14 3.33 12.78 -10.98
C LYS A 14 2.92 12.89 -12.45
N ASP A 15 2.34 11.84 -13.03
CA ASP A 15 1.94 11.78 -14.43
C ASP A 15 0.65 12.58 -14.67
N LEU A 16 0.80 13.78 -15.23
CA LEU A 16 -0.31 14.74 -15.40
C LEU A 16 -1.33 14.33 -16.47
N ASN A 17 -0.96 13.43 -17.39
CA ASN A 17 -1.79 13.04 -18.53
C ASN A 17 -2.55 11.73 -18.32
N GLU A 18 -2.47 11.13 -17.13
CA GLU A 18 -3.14 9.87 -16.82
C GLU A 18 -4.06 10.01 -15.60
N THR A 19 -5.15 9.23 -15.59
CA THR A 19 -5.97 9.10 -14.39
C THR A 19 -5.12 8.53 -13.25
N SER A 20 -5.03 9.28 -12.14
CA SER A 20 -4.19 8.90 -11.02
C SER A 20 -4.64 7.57 -10.39
N LEU A 21 -3.73 6.86 -9.71
CA LEU A 21 -4.08 5.65 -8.96
C LEU A 21 -5.16 5.96 -7.91
N LYS A 22 -5.07 7.11 -7.24
CA LYS A 22 -6.07 7.58 -6.28
C LYS A 22 -7.46 7.69 -6.91
N ASP A 23 -7.56 8.28 -8.11
CA ASP A 23 -8.83 8.42 -8.82
C ASP A 23 -9.35 7.08 -9.35
N LYS A 24 -8.47 6.19 -9.80
CA LYS A 24 -8.84 4.82 -10.19
C LYS A 24 -9.41 4.04 -9.01
N ILE A 25 -8.78 4.13 -7.83
CA ILE A 25 -9.30 3.50 -6.59
C ILE A 25 -10.66 4.10 -6.22
N LYS A 26 -10.79 5.43 -6.29
CA LYS A 26 -12.08 6.10 -6.04
C LYS A 26 -13.17 5.61 -6.98
N ASN A 27 -12.90 5.55 -8.27
CA ASN A 27 -13.86 5.05 -9.24
C ASN A 27 -14.23 3.58 -8.99
N ALA A 28 -13.28 2.75 -8.56
CA ALA A 28 -13.53 1.36 -8.22
C ALA A 28 -14.51 1.20 -7.04
N PHE A 29 -14.42 2.06 -6.02
CA PHE A 29 -15.40 2.08 -4.92
C PHE A 29 -16.76 2.62 -5.35
N GLU A 30 -16.80 3.66 -6.18
CA GLU A 30 -18.05 4.27 -6.64
C GLU A 30 -18.78 3.40 -7.69
N ASN A 31 -18.04 2.67 -8.51
CA ASN A 31 -18.55 1.89 -9.64
C ASN A 31 -17.94 0.47 -9.68
N PRO A 32 -18.15 -0.36 -8.64
CA PRO A 32 -17.49 -1.67 -8.53
C PRO A 32 -17.84 -2.61 -9.69
N LYS A 33 -19.02 -2.45 -10.31
CA LYS A 33 -19.45 -3.21 -11.51
C LYS A 33 -18.54 -3.03 -12.73
N ASN A 34 -17.76 -1.93 -12.78
CA ASN A 34 -16.84 -1.65 -13.88
C ASN A 34 -15.47 -2.32 -13.66
N ILE A 35 -15.24 -2.94 -12.51
CA ILE A 35 -13.97 -3.57 -12.17
C ILE A 35 -14.01 -5.03 -12.62
N SER A 36 -13.24 -5.34 -13.66
CA SER A 36 -12.94 -6.72 -14.04
C SER A 36 -11.68 -7.18 -13.32
N ARG A 37 -11.78 -8.26 -12.54
CA ARG A 37 -10.64 -8.88 -11.85
C ARG A 37 -10.70 -10.40 -12.00
N PHE A 38 -9.53 -11.02 -12.09
CA PHE A 38 -9.39 -12.47 -12.02
C PHE A 38 -8.84 -12.85 -10.63
N GLY A 39 -9.53 -13.76 -9.94
CA GLY A 39 -9.14 -14.24 -8.60
C GLY A 39 -9.47 -13.29 -7.44
N SER A 40 -9.31 -13.80 -6.23
CA SER A 40 -9.53 -13.05 -4.97
C SER A 40 -8.40 -12.08 -4.66
N LEU A 41 -8.66 -11.07 -3.83
CA LEU A 41 -7.60 -10.22 -3.28
C LEU A 41 -7.03 -10.90 -2.02
N CYS A 42 -5.70 -10.98 -1.95
CA CYS A 42 -5.00 -11.68 -0.88
C CYS A 42 -3.77 -10.88 -0.40
N LEU A 43 -3.33 -11.13 0.82
CA LEU A 43 -2.10 -10.59 1.40
C LEU A 43 -0.93 -11.54 1.09
N GLY A 44 -0.28 -11.32 -0.06
CA GLY A 44 0.86 -12.12 -0.52
C GLY A 44 0.43 -13.43 -1.17
N GLU A 45 -0.03 -14.40 -0.38
CA GLU A 45 -0.44 -15.73 -0.87
C GLU A 45 -1.95 -15.89 -0.94
N SER A 46 -2.45 -16.76 -1.83
CA SER A 46 -3.88 -17.01 -2.06
C SER A 46 -4.64 -17.54 -0.84
N THR A 47 -3.92 -18.08 0.14
CA THR A 47 -4.44 -18.58 1.42
C THR A 47 -4.81 -17.46 2.40
N HIS A 48 -4.29 -16.24 2.18
CA HIS A 48 -4.48 -15.09 3.06
C HIS A 48 -5.45 -14.08 2.43
N LEU A 49 -6.72 -14.45 2.32
CA LEU A 49 -7.75 -13.60 1.73
C LEU A 49 -7.93 -12.28 2.49
N VAL A 50 -8.18 -11.20 1.75
CA VAL A 50 -8.60 -9.92 2.32
C VAL A 50 -10.09 -9.98 2.62
N ASN A 51 -10.44 -9.72 3.89
CA ASN A 51 -11.82 -9.78 4.35
C ASN A 51 -12.66 -8.59 3.83
N GLU A 52 -12.11 -7.39 3.91
CA GLU A 52 -12.78 -6.15 3.54
C GLU A 52 -11.76 -5.14 3.05
N ILE A 53 -12.18 -4.31 2.09
CA ILE A 53 -11.48 -3.07 1.73
C ILE A 53 -12.50 -1.95 1.82
N ARG A 54 -12.14 -0.89 2.53
CA ARG A 54 -12.97 0.32 2.65
C ARG A 54 -12.09 1.53 2.88
N TYR A 55 -12.67 2.71 2.67
CA TYR A 55 -12.05 3.94 3.16
C TYR A 55 -11.91 3.92 4.68
N ALA A 56 -10.81 4.51 5.14
CA ALA A 56 -10.61 4.78 6.56
C ALA A 56 -11.69 5.75 7.06
N LYS A 57 -12.19 5.49 8.26
CA LYS A 57 -13.18 6.28 9.00
C LYS A 57 -12.50 6.87 10.23
N ASP A 58 -13.13 7.82 10.89
CA ASP A 58 -12.59 8.40 12.13
C ASP A 58 -12.35 7.37 13.23
N SER A 59 -13.14 6.29 13.27
CA SER A 59 -12.95 5.17 14.20
C SER A 59 -11.63 4.41 13.97
N ASP A 60 -11.02 4.52 12.80
CA ASP A 60 -9.74 3.87 12.49
C ASP A 60 -8.53 4.72 12.90
N LYS A 61 -8.76 5.93 13.41
CA LYS A 61 -7.73 6.84 13.93
C LYS A 61 -7.19 6.37 15.29
N LYS A 62 -6.75 5.12 15.34
CA LYS A 62 -6.09 4.49 16.49
C LYS A 62 -4.58 4.56 16.33
N SER A 63 -3.86 4.22 17.40
CA SER A 63 -2.41 4.10 17.29
C SER A 63 -2.01 3.00 16.31
N PHE A 64 -0.99 3.25 15.50
CA PHE A 64 -0.56 2.35 14.44
C PHE A 64 0.96 2.30 14.35
N GLN A 65 1.53 1.18 13.90
CA GLN A 65 2.94 1.12 13.53
C GLN A 65 3.09 1.62 12.09
N LEU A 66 4.04 2.51 11.85
CA LEU A 66 4.28 3.09 10.54
C LEU A 66 5.50 2.42 9.89
N LEU A 67 5.30 1.82 8.73
CA LEU A 67 6.40 1.39 7.86
C LEU A 67 6.78 2.57 6.96
N LYS A 68 7.99 3.13 7.17
CA LYS A 68 8.47 4.28 6.40
C LYS A 68 9.77 3.97 5.66
N PRO A 69 9.96 4.49 4.44
CA PRO A 69 11.24 4.38 3.75
C PRO A 69 12.34 5.11 4.53
N ALA A 70 13.55 4.54 4.52
CA ALA A 70 14.71 5.10 5.19
C ALA A 70 15.98 4.81 4.37
N GLU A 71 16.96 5.70 4.38
CA GLU A 71 18.26 5.45 3.72
C GLU A 71 19.03 4.33 4.42
N LEU A 72 18.98 4.31 5.76
CA LEU A 72 19.60 3.31 6.63
C LEU A 72 18.52 2.64 7.49
N GLY A 73 17.63 1.90 6.83
CA GLY A 73 16.61 1.08 7.48
C GLY A 73 17.13 -0.27 7.97
N GLU A 74 16.47 -0.84 8.97
CA GLU A 74 16.78 -2.17 9.51
C GLU A 74 16.11 -3.30 8.70
N ILE A 75 15.13 -2.95 7.86
CA ILE A 75 14.31 -3.90 7.12
C ILE A 75 14.43 -3.62 5.62
N SER A 76 14.93 -4.59 4.86
CA SER A 76 14.90 -4.56 3.40
C SER A 76 13.65 -5.26 2.87
N LEU A 77 12.82 -4.54 2.12
CA LEU A 77 11.58 -5.07 1.52
C LEU A 77 11.57 -4.86 0.00
N PRO A 78 10.97 -5.81 -0.77
CA PRO A 78 10.78 -5.61 -2.19
C PRO A 78 9.66 -4.59 -2.43
N ILE A 79 9.95 -3.53 -3.19
CA ILE A 79 8.96 -2.52 -3.59
C ILE A 79 8.44 -2.75 -5.02
N TRP A 80 9.20 -3.50 -5.82
CA TRP A 80 8.77 -3.95 -7.16
C TRP A 80 9.36 -5.33 -7.45
N PRO A 81 8.67 -6.41 -7.05
CA PRO A 81 9.16 -7.78 -7.23
C PRO A 81 9.18 -8.21 -8.70
N ASP A 82 10.29 -8.82 -9.12
CA ASP A 82 10.37 -9.57 -10.37
C ASP A 82 9.89 -11.01 -10.11
N HIS A 83 8.62 -11.27 -10.45
CA HIS A 83 7.97 -12.55 -10.21
C HIS A 83 8.45 -13.70 -11.13
N VAL A 84 9.35 -13.45 -12.09
CA VAL A 84 9.89 -14.48 -13.00
C VAL A 84 11.26 -14.96 -12.54
N GLY A 85 12.18 -14.02 -12.28
CA GLY A 85 13.58 -14.36 -12.00
C GLY A 85 14.13 -13.76 -10.71
N SER A 86 13.38 -12.91 -10.02
CA SER A 86 13.79 -12.08 -8.87
C SER A 86 14.98 -11.12 -9.10
N PHE A 87 15.77 -11.29 -10.18
CA PHE A 87 16.95 -10.50 -10.52
C PHE A 87 16.66 -9.00 -10.65
N ASN A 88 15.52 -8.63 -11.23
CA ASN A 88 15.15 -7.21 -11.40
C ASN A 88 14.27 -6.68 -10.25
N THR A 89 14.20 -7.39 -9.12
CA THR A 89 13.45 -6.92 -7.95
C THR A 89 14.04 -5.60 -7.46
N LYS A 90 13.22 -4.56 -7.39
CA LYS A 90 13.60 -3.30 -6.75
C LYS A 90 13.39 -3.44 -5.25
N TRP A 91 14.45 -3.20 -4.48
CA TRP A 91 14.46 -3.27 -3.03
C TRP A 91 14.57 -1.87 -2.43
N GLN A 92 14.00 -1.69 -1.24
CA GLN A 92 14.15 -0.46 -0.48
C GLN A 92 14.29 -0.78 1.02
N GLN A 93 15.02 0.09 1.71
CA GLN A 93 15.22 0.00 3.15
C GLN A 93 14.10 0.75 3.90
N PHE A 94 13.66 0.18 5.01
CA PHE A 94 12.55 0.65 5.82
C PHE A 94 12.88 0.64 7.30
N LEU A 95 12.19 1.51 8.03
CA LEU A 95 12.07 1.47 9.48
C LEU A 95 10.60 1.27 9.86
N ILE A 96 10.37 0.58 10.97
CA ILE A 96 9.06 0.57 11.63
C ILE A 96 9.14 1.57 12.78
N GLU A 97 8.31 2.61 12.73
CA GLU A 97 8.08 3.45 13.89
C GLU A 97 6.96 2.84 14.72
N ASP A 98 7.27 2.57 16.00
CA ASP A 98 6.31 2.01 16.92
C ASP A 98 5.14 2.97 17.17
N SER A 99 3.97 2.35 17.41
CA SER A 99 2.70 2.94 17.83
C SER A 99 2.65 4.48 17.82
N GLN A 100 2.43 5.06 16.65
CA GLN A 100 2.22 6.49 16.43
C GLN A 100 0.78 6.86 16.72
N GLN A 101 0.54 8.07 17.24
CA GLN A 101 -0.81 8.66 17.21
C GLN A 101 -1.23 8.89 15.76
N PHE A 102 -2.52 8.72 15.46
CA PHE A 102 -3.04 8.98 14.12
C PHE A 102 -2.68 10.39 13.65
N ARG A 103 -2.06 10.48 12.48
CA ARG A 103 -1.73 11.73 11.80
C ARG A 103 -1.73 11.53 10.29
N ASP A 104 -1.75 12.63 9.56
CA ASP A 104 -1.48 12.58 8.13
C ASP A 104 -0.01 12.20 7.87
N ILE A 105 0.19 11.51 6.74
CA ILE A 105 1.48 11.06 6.25
C ILE A 105 2.09 12.15 5.37
N THR A 106 3.38 12.39 5.55
CA THR A 106 4.18 13.38 4.83
C THR A 106 4.70 12.82 3.51
N ASP A 107 5.06 13.69 2.56
CA ASP A 107 5.54 13.25 1.24
C ASP A 107 6.79 12.36 1.29
N ALA A 108 7.65 12.54 2.29
CA ALA A 108 8.86 11.74 2.49
C ALA A 108 8.58 10.29 2.91
N GLU A 109 7.37 10.00 3.41
CA GLU A 109 6.97 8.68 3.91
C GLU A 109 6.32 7.82 2.81
N PHE A 110 6.09 8.40 1.63
CA PHE A 110 5.60 7.65 0.48
C PHE A 110 6.74 6.98 -0.29
N ILE A 111 6.50 5.73 -0.68
CA ILE A 111 7.34 5.03 -1.65
C ILE A 111 7.02 5.54 -3.06
N THR A 112 8.06 5.70 -3.89
CA THR A 112 7.89 5.96 -5.33
C THR A 112 8.34 4.74 -6.09
N ILE A 113 7.44 4.16 -6.88
CA ILE A 113 7.79 3.09 -7.81
C ILE A 113 7.82 3.73 -9.19
N SER A 114 9.00 3.78 -9.79
CA SER A 114 9.17 4.10 -11.20
C SER A 114 9.40 2.79 -11.96
N PRO A 115 8.83 2.58 -13.16
CA PRO A 115 9.14 1.45 -14.02
C PRO A 115 10.65 1.29 -14.26
#